data_AF-A0A962FM97-F1
#
_entry.id   AF-A0A962FM97-F1
#
_cell.length_a   1.000
_cell.length_b   1.000
_cell.length_c   1.000
_cell.angle_alpha   90.00
_cell.angle_beta   90.00
_cell.angle_gamma   90.00
#
_symmetry.space_group_name_H-M   'P 1'
#
loop_
_entity.id
_entity.type
_entity.pdbx_description
1 polymer ?
#
loop_
_entity_poly.entity_id
_entity_poly.type
_entity_poly.pdbx_seq_one_letter_code
_entity_poly.pdbx_strand_id
1 'polypeptide(L)'
;MLMLLVAAGGAVAKDLDDRSIRIIMEMAWDQHPTRYTGPDRKTIITDKSKKAQIVVPIATAREVIRVARLTAAAESCSLFDEATLNQRTLMKTEELKKKWSDQQLLYIAILHAYTVNLALNKLEFVEQGDGKTKSVKKKTFQSHRGRKCTQAEIKVILDKIQPYVLKGPLKQVKPGTPQPKPATPAAVKK
;
A
#
# COMPACT_ATOMS: atom_id res chain seq x y z
N MET A 1 31.47 -40.82 -3.88
CA MET A 1 30.73 -39.85 -4.72
C MET A 1 29.45 -39.51 -3.96
N LEU A 2 29.47 -38.42 -3.19
CA LEU A 2 28.39 -38.02 -2.30
C LEU A 2 27.43 -37.10 -3.06
N MET A 3 26.25 -37.61 -3.46
CA MET A 3 25.19 -36.76 -4.02
C MET A 3 24.47 -36.05 -2.87
N LEU A 4 24.71 -34.75 -2.72
CA LEU A 4 23.85 -33.87 -1.93
C LEU A 4 22.57 -33.58 -2.71
N LEU A 5 21.44 -34.07 -2.19
CA LEU A 5 20.10 -33.59 -2.51
C LEU A 5 19.95 -32.13 -2.05
N VAL A 6 19.88 -31.20 -2.99
CA VAL A 6 19.38 -29.84 -2.71
C VAL A 6 17.86 -29.87 -2.85
N ALA A 7 17.17 -30.02 -1.71
CA ALA A 7 15.74 -29.79 -1.64
C ALA A 7 15.45 -28.30 -1.91
N ALA A 8 14.83 -28.01 -3.05
CA ALA A 8 14.25 -26.71 -3.34
C ALA A 8 13.02 -26.49 -2.46
N GLY A 9 13.25 -26.13 -1.20
CA GLY A 9 12.21 -25.64 -0.29
C GLY A 9 11.76 -24.27 -0.75
N GLY A 10 10.69 -24.23 -1.55
CA GLY A 10 10.01 -22.99 -1.90
C GLY A 10 9.59 -22.27 -0.62
N ALA A 11 10.20 -21.12 -0.35
CA ALA A 11 9.79 -20.26 0.74
C ALA A 11 8.36 -19.75 0.45
N VAL A 12 7.37 -20.45 0.98
CA VAL A 12 6.02 -19.90 1.14
C VAL A 12 6.20 -18.65 1.97
N ALA A 13 5.93 -17.49 1.37
CA ALA A 13 5.99 -16.21 2.08
C ALA A 13 5.08 -16.32 3.30
N LYS A 14 5.67 -16.47 4.50
CA LYS A 14 4.91 -16.46 5.75
C LYS A 14 4.19 -15.12 5.83
N ASP A 15 2.88 -15.17 5.99
CA ASP A 15 2.10 -14.00 6.34
C ASP A 15 2.65 -13.40 7.63
N LEU A 16 2.62 -12.08 7.74
CA LEU A 16 3.08 -11.41 8.95
C LEU A 16 2.20 -11.82 10.13
N ASP A 17 2.81 -11.99 11.30
CA ASP A 17 2.05 -12.21 12.53
C ASP A 17 1.24 -10.95 12.91
N ASP A 18 0.25 -11.13 13.78
CA ASP A 18 -0.61 -10.03 14.23
C ASP A 18 0.18 -8.90 14.89
N ARG A 19 1.28 -9.24 15.58
CA ARG A 19 2.14 -8.26 16.24
C ARG A 19 2.79 -7.32 15.22
N SER A 20 3.37 -7.87 14.16
CA SER A 20 4.00 -7.11 13.09
C SER A 20 2.99 -6.23 12.36
N ILE A 21 1.79 -6.75 12.11
CA ILE A 21 0.70 -5.98 11.50
C ILE A 21 0.30 -4.80 12.38
N ARG A 22 0.13 -5.01 13.68
CA ARG A 22 -0.21 -3.92 14.63
C ARG A 22 0.88 -2.85 14.66
N ILE A 23 2.15 -3.23 14.62
CA ILE A 23 3.26 -2.26 14.57
C ILE A 23 3.19 -1.44 13.27
N ILE A 24 2.98 -2.07 12.11
CA ILE A 24 2.86 -1.34 10.83
C ILE A 24 1.64 -0.40 10.87
N MET A 25 0.52 -0.85 11.43
CA MET A 25 -0.69 -0.03 11.62
C MET A 25 -0.43 1.19 12.50
N GLU A 26 0.35 1.03 13.58
CA GLU A 26 0.75 2.10 14.48
C GLU A 26 1.61 3.14 13.77
N MET A 27 2.65 2.69 13.08
CA MET A 27 3.55 3.59 12.37
C MET A 27 2.84 4.32 11.22
N ALA A 28 1.89 3.65 10.54
CA ALA A 28 1.05 4.30 9.54
C ALA A 28 0.12 5.36 10.17
N TRP A 29 -0.39 5.12 11.38
CA TRP A 29 -1.19 6.10 12.12
C TRP A 29 -0.38 7.34 12.50
N ASP A 30 0.89 7.18 12.88
CA ASP A 30 1.76 8.31 13.21
C ASP A 30 1.94 9.24 12.01
N GLN A 31 2.01 8.67 10.80
CA GLN A 31 2.09 9.42 9.54
C GLN A 31 0.74 9.95 9.05
N HIS A 32 -0.37 9.61 9.71
CA HIS A 32 -1.70 10.04 9.29
C HIS A 32 -1.88 11.55 9.50
N PRO A 33 -2.20 12.34 8.46
CA PRO A 33 -2.28 13.79 8.59
C PRO A 33 -3.57 14.21 9.30
N THR A 34 -3.52 15.34 10.02
CA THR A 34 -4.71 15.97 10.61
C THR A 34 -5.61 16.60 9.53
N ARG A 35 -5.04 16.96 8.37
CA ARG A 35 -5.76 17.52 7.24
C ARG A 35 -5.18 16.96 5.94
N TYR A 36 -6.04 16.49 5.06
CA TYR A 36 -5.69 16.02 3.73
C TYR A 36 -6.66 16.59 2.70
N THR A 37 -6.14 17.16 1.61
CA THR A 37 -6.95 17.62 0.49
C THR A 37 -6.64 16.75 -0.72
N GLY A 38 -7.65 16.01 -1.18
CA GLY A 38 -7.53 15.10 -2.31
C GLY A 38 -7.51 15.81 -3.66
N PRO A 39 -7.20 15.09 -4.75
CA PRO A 39 -7.23 15.63 -6.12
C PRO A 39 -8.63 16.03 -6.59
N ASP A 40 -9.67 15.51 -5.95
CA ASP A 40 -11.07 15.91 -6.11
C ASP A 40 -11.43 17.22 -5.37
N ARG A 41 -10.45 17.87 -4.73
CA ARG A 41 -10.60 19.04 -3.85
C ARG A 41 -11.39 18.78 -2.57
N LYS A 42 -11.74 17.52 -2.27
CA LYS A 42 -12.35 17.15 -1.00
C LYS A 42 -11.30 17.25 0.09
N THR A 43 -11.64 17.92 1.19
CA THR A 43 -10.78 17.99 2.37
C THR A 43 -11.30 17.08 3.46
N ILE A 44 -10.43 16.19 3.93
CA ILE A 44 -10.66 15.31 5.07
C ILE A 44 -9.91 15.92 6.26
N ILE A 45 -10.65 16.19 7.33
CA ILE A 45 -10.08 16.59 8.62
C ILE A 45 -10.13 15.37 9.53
N THR A 46 -8.98 14.98 10.05
CA THR A 46 -8.82 13.84 10.95
C THR A 46 -8.65 14.33 12.37
N ASP A 47 -9.52 13.88 13.25
CA ASP A 47 -9.36 14.03 14.69
C ASP A 47 -8.42 12.94 15.21
N LYS A 48 -7.15 13.31 15.48
CA LYS A 48 -6.13 12.37 15.96
C LYS A 48 -6.43 11.83 17.37
N SER A 49 -7.38 12.41 18.12
CA SER A 49 -7.84 11.84 19.39
C SER A 49 -8.78 10.64 19.19
N LYS A 50 -9.41 10.51 18.01
CA LYS A 50 -10.40 9.47 17.69
C LYS A 50 -9.81 8.31 16.90
N LYS A 51 -8.55 7.96 17.17
CA LYS A 51 -7.82 6.88 16.50
C LYS A 51 -8.62 5.58 16.34
N ALA A 52 -9.27 5.12 17.40
CA ALA A 52 -10.03 3.87 17.41
C ALA A 52 -11.21 3.85 16.41
N GLN A 53 -11.72 5.02 15.99
CA GLN A 53 -12.79 5.15 15.01
C GLN A 53 -12.26 5.16 13.56
N ILE A 54 -10.96 5.42 13.38
CA ILE A 54 -10.32 5.65 12.07
C ILE A 54 -9.46 4.47 11.64
N VAL A 55 -8.77 3.85 12.59
CA VAL A 55 -7.95 2.67 12.32
C VAL A 55 -8.86 1.48 12.00
N VAL A 56 -8.61 0.84 10.86
CA VAL A 56 -9.40 -0.31 10.41
C VAL A 56 -9.08 -1.59 11.22
N PRO A 57 -10.01 -2.57 11.28
CA PRO A 57 -9.73 -3.85 11.92
C PRO A 57 -8.51 -4.58 11.33
N ILE A 58 -7.85 -5.39 12.15
CA ILE A 58 -6.61 -6.10 11.79
C ILE A 58 -6.76 -6.98 10.53
N ALA A 59 -7.94 -7.58 10.34
CA ALA A 59 -8.23 -8.39 9.15
C ALA A 59 -8.18 -7.54 7.86
N THR A 60 -8.71 -6.31 7.89
CA THR A 60 -8.58 -5.38 6.76
C THR A 60 -7.13 -4.94 6.58
N ALA A 61 -6.45 -4.60 7.67
CA ALA A 61 -5.06 -4.16 7.62
C ALA A 61 -4.11 -5.23 7.04
N ARG A 62 -4.34 -6.50 7.38
CA ARG A 62 -3.60 -7.65 6.84
C ARG A 62 -3.66 -7.68 5.31
N GLU A 63 -4.85 -7.49 4.75
CA GLU A 63 -5.05 -7.46 3.30
C GLU A 63 -4.36 -6.25 2.66
N VAL A 64 -4.54 -5.07 3.25
CA VAL A 64 -3.89 -3.82 2.79
C VAL A 64 -2.36 -3.99 2.73
N ILE A 65 -1.76 -4.54 3.79
CA ILE A 65 -0.31 -4.78 3.89
C ILE A 65 0.15 -5.82 2.86
N ARG A 66 -0.62 -6.90 2.65
CA ARG A 66 -0.33 -7.92 1.64
C ARG A 66 -0.28 -7.31 0.23
N VAL A 67 -1.30 -6.54 -0.12
CA VAL A 67 -1.38 -5.84 -1.42
C VAL A 67 -0.23 -4.84 -1.55
N ALA A 68 0.07 -4.07 -0.50
CA ALA A 68 1.17 -3.11 -0.51
C ALA A 68 2.55 -3.75 -0.72
N ARG A 69 2.81 -4.91 -0.10
CA ARG A 69 4.06 -5.66 -0.34
C ARG A 69 4.19 -6.14 -1.79
N LEU A 70 3.08 -6.53 -2.43
CA LEU A 70 3.07 -6.86 -3.86
C LEU A 70 3.28 -5.63 -4.74
N THR A 71 2.67 -4.49 -4.40
CA THR A 71 2.93 -3.21 -5.06
C THR A 71 4.42 -2.83 -4.96
N ALA A 72 5.03 -2.96 -3.79
CA ALA A 72 6.46 -2.72 -3.60
C ALA A 72 7.33 -3.67 -4.45
N ALA A 73 6.98 -4.95 -4.50
CA ALA A 73 7.70 -5.91 -5.36
C ALA A 73 7.65 -5.50 -6.84
N ALA A 74 6.47 -5.09 -7.33
CA ALA A 74 6.30 -4.58 -8.69
C ALA A 74 7.13 -3.29 -8.93
N GLU A 75 7.08 -2.31 -8.02
CA GLU A 75 7.91 -1.10 -8.12
C GLU A 75 9.42 -1.42 -8.14
N SER A 76 9.85 -2.42 -7.36
CA SER A 76 11.25 -2.85 -7.34
C SER A 76 11.74 -3.45 -8.66
N CYS A 77 10.80 -3.87 -9.51
CA CYS A 77 11.02 -4.41 -10.86
C CYS A 77 10.60 -3.46 -11.98
N SER A 78 10.34 -2.18 -11.67
CA SER A 78 9.89 -1.17 -12.64
C SER A 78 8.53 -1.49 -13.31
N LEU A 79 7.71 -2.34 -12.69
CA LEU A 79 6.34 -2.67 -13.12
C LEU A 79 5.35 -1.64 -12.53
N PHE A 80 5.54 -0.36 -12.84
CA PHE A 80 4.82 0.75 -12.20
C PHE A 80 3.32 0.77 -12.53
N ASP A 81 2.97 0.31 -13.72
CA ASP A 81 1.58 0.24 -14.16
C ASP A 81 0.80 -0.85 -13.42
N GLU A 82 1.42 -2.01 -13.21
CA GLU A 82 0.87 -3.09 -12.41
C GLU A 82 0.82 -2.72 -10.93
N ALA A 83 1.86 -2.07 -10.41
CA ALA A 83 1.89 -1.52 -9.06
C ALA A 83 0.71 -0.58 -8.81
N THR A 84 0.47 0.34 -9.75
CA THR A 84 -0.66 1.29 -9.72
C THR A 84 -2.00 0.59 -9.81
N LEU A 85 -2.18 -0.36 -10.73
CA LEU A 85 -3.44 -1.08 -10.89
C LEU A 85 -3.77 -1.94 -9.66
N ASN A 86 -2.76 -2.55 -9.03
CA ASN A 86 -2.91 -3.30 -7.80
C ASN A 86 -3.41 -2.42 -6.64
N GLN A 87 -2.83 -1.23 -6.47
CA GLN A 87 -3.24 -0.25 -5.45
C GLN A 87 -4.65 0.30 -5.71
N ARG A 88 -4.96 0.66 -6.97
CA ARG A 88 -6.30 1.13 -7.34
C ARG A 88 -7.37 0.07 -7.15
N THR A 89 -7.04 -1.20 -7.41
CA THR A 89 -7.97 -2.32 -7.18
C THR A 89 -8.31 -2.44 -5.70
N LEU A 90 -7.32 -2.34 -4.81
CA LEU A 90 -7.56 -2.32 -3.36
C LEU A 90 -8.47 -1.16 -2.97
N MET A 91 -8.09 0.07 -3.32
CA MET A 91 -8.87 1.25 -2.93
C MET A 91 -10.30 1.16 -3.43
N LYS A 92 -10.50 0.75 -4.70
CA LYS A 92 -11.84 0.60 -5.26
C LYS A 92 -12.64 -0.51 -4.58
N THR A 93 -11.99 -1.61 -4.21
CA THR A 93 -12.63 -2.70 -3.47
C THR A 93 -13.13 -2.20 -2.11
N GLU A 94 -12.30 -1.47 -1.37
CA GLU A 94 -12.68 -0.94 -0.06
C GLU A 94 -13.78 0.13 -0.17
N GLU A 95 -13.73 1.03 -1.16
CA GLU A 95 -14.80 1.99 -1.44
C GLU A 95 -16.15 1.29 -1.68
N LEU A 96 -16.17 0.23 -2.50
CA LEU A 96 -17.40 -0.46 -2.87
C LEU A 96 -18.02 -1.25 -1.72
N LYS A 97 -17.29 -1.49 -0.62
CA LYS A 97 -17.87 -2.07 0.60
C LYS A 97 -18.83 -1.10 1.32
N LYS A 98 -18.79 0.20 1.01
CA LYS A 98 -19.68 1.26 1.55
C LYS A 98 -19.80 1.30 3.08
N LYS A 99 -18.84 0.71 3.80
CA LYS A 99 -18.83 0.64 5.27
C LYS A 99 -17.74 1.49 5.93
N TRP A 100 -16.90 2.13 5.12
CA TRP A 100 -15.79 2.95 5.58
C TRP A 100 -16.15 4.43 5.51
N SER A 101 -15.81 5.17 6.55
CA SER A 101 -15.77 6.63 6.49
C SER A 101 -14.64 7.12 5.58
N ASP A 102 -14.69 8.39 5.17
CA ASP A 102 -13.59 9.01 4.42
C ASP A 102 -12.26 8.95 5.18
N GLN A 103 -12.28 9.12 6.50
CA GLN A 103 -11.09 9.02 7.34
C GLN A 103 -10.52 7.60 7.36
N GLN A 104 -11.37 6.57 7.38
CA GLN A 104 -10.96 5.17 7.29
C GLN A 104 -10.38 4.84 5.90
N LEU A 105 -10.99 5.33 4.82
CA LEU A 105 -10.44 5.18 3.47
C LEU A 105 -9.09 5.89 3.33
N LEU A 106 -8.94 7.09 3.90
CA LEU A 106 -7.66 7.79 3.97
C LEU A 106 -6.62 7.00 4.76
N TYR A 107 -7.01 6.40 5.89
CA TYR A 107 -6.12 5.54 6.67
C TYR A 107 -5.67 4.30 5.89
N ILE A 108 -6.57 3.64 5.15
CA ILE A 108 -6.22 2.51 4.27
C ILE A 108 -5.18 2.93 3.21
N ALA A 109 -5.37 4.09 2.58
CA ALA A 109 -4.43 4.61 1.59
C ALA A 109 -3.05 4.89 2.20
N ILE A 110 -3.00 5.45 3.41
CA ILE A 110 -1.76 5.75 4.13
C ILE A 110 -1.07 4.47 4.62
N LEU A 111 -1.83 3.49 5.12
CA LEU A 111 -1.30 2.18 5.52
C LEU A 111 -0.64 1.48 4.33
N HIS A 112 -1.29 1.51 3.17
CA HIS A 112 -0.73 0.98 1.93
C HIS A 112 0.57 1.71 1.55
N ALA A 113 0.53 3.04 1.45
CA ALA A 113 1.69 3.84 1.06
C ALA A 113 2.86 3.71 2.05
N TYR A 114 2.58 3.69 3.35
CA TYR A 114 3.58 3.46 4.39
C TYR A 114 4.25 2.10 4.20
N THR A 115 3.47 1.05 3.99
CA THR A 115 3.98 -0.32 3.78
C THR A 115 4.81 -0.43 2.51
N VAL A 116 4.40 0.21 1.40
CA VAL A 116 5.20 0.26 0.17
C VAL A 116 6.55 0.92 0.43
N ASN A 117 6.57 2.06 1.10
CA ASN A 117 7.82 2.76 1.41
C ASN A 117 8.71 1.96 2.36
N LEU A 118 8.12 1.30 3.36
CA LEU A 118 8.85 0.42 4.28
C LEU A 118 9.52 -0.73 3.53
N ALA A 119 8.76 -1.42 2.67
CA ALA A 119 9.26 -2.55 1.88
C ALA A 119 10.34 -2.17 0.86
N LEU A 120 10.31 -0.95 0.34
CA LEU A 120 11.33 -0.40 -0.56
C LEU A 120 12.49 0.28 0.20
N ASN A 121 12.54 0.16 1.52
CA ASN A 121 13.53 0.81 2.39
C ASN A 121 13.62 2.34 2.14
N LYS A 122 12.50 2.97 1.76
CA LYS A 122 12.37 4.41 1.52
C LYS A 122 12.17 5.21 2.81
N LEU A 123 12.20 4.56 3.98
CA LEU A 123 11.97 5.16 5.29
C LEU A 123 13.27 5.25 6.08
N GLU A 124 13.47 6.39 6.75
CA GLU A 124 14.52 6.66 7.72
C GLU A 124 13.86 6.93 9.07
N PHE A 125 14.37 6.27 10.11
CA PHE A 125 13.94 6.50 11.48
C PHE A 125 14.91 7.48 12.12
N VAL A 126 14.44 8.69 12.39
CA VAL A 126 15.23 9.77 13.00
C VAL A 126 14.76 9.94 14.43
N GLU A 127 15.69 9.79 15.38
CA GLU A 127 15.43 10.12 16.79
C GLU A 127 15.11 11.61 16.91
N GLN A 128 14.01 11.91 17.58
CA GLN A 128 13.72 13.26 18.04
C GLN A 128 14.54 13.51 19.30
N GLY A 129 14.85 14.78 19.56
CA GLY A 129 15.79 15.22 20.61
C GLY A 129 15.44 14.83 22.06
N ASP A 130 14.35 14.09 22.27
CA ASP A 130 13.96 13.50 23.56
C ASP A 130 14.55 12.09 23.80
N GLY A 131 15.27 11.53 22.81
CA GLY A 131 15.89 10.20 22.89
C GLY A 131 14.92 9.02 22.98
N LYS A 132 13.60 9.29 22.88
CA LYS A 132 12.53 8.28 23.06
C LYS A 132 11.61 8.19 21.84
N THR A 133 11.45 9.28 21.10
CA THR A 133 10.52 9.36 19.97
C THR A 133 11.28 9.21 18.66
N LYS A 134 10.93 8.21 17.85
CA LYS A 134 11.48 8.03 16.49
C LYS A 134 10.49 8.57 15.47
N SER A 135 10.86 9.64 14.78
CA SER A 135 10.11 10.15 13.64
C SER A 135 10.50 9.38 12.37
N VAL A 136 9.52 9.11 11.50
CA VAL A 136 9.78 8.50 10.19
C VAL A 136 9.88 9.61 9.15
N LYS A 137 11.02 9.67 8.45
CA LYS A 137 11.21 10.53 7.27
C LYS A 137 11.35 9.67 6.02
N LYS A 138 10.93 10.19 4.87
CA LYS A 138 11.18 9.54 3.60
C LYS A 138 12.61 9.83 3.18
N LYS A 139 13.42 8.79 2.95
CA LYS A 139 14.75 8.93 2.35
C LYS A 139 14.61 9.49 0.94
N THR A 140 15.58 10.28 0.50
CA THR A 140 15.77 10.53 -0.93
C THR A 140 15.99 9.18 -1.60
N PHE A 141 14.97 8.72 -2.33
CA PHE A 141 15.00 7.43 -3.00
C PHE A 141 16.05 7.49 -4.11
N GLN A 142 17.24 6.95 -3.84
CA GLN A 142 18.11 6.49 -4.92
C GLN A 142 17.35 5.35 -5.58
N SER A 143 16.72 5.66 -6.71
CA SER A 143 15.78 4.74 -7.27
C SER A 143 16.43 3.39 -7.53
N HIS A 144 15.75 2.30 -7.22
CA HIS A 144 16.09 0.97 -7.72
C HIS A 144 15.99 0.87 -9.26
N ARG A 145 16.04 1.99 -10.01
CA ARG A 145 16.23 2.06 -11.47
C ARG A 145 17.45 1.26 -11.95
N GLY A 146 18.30 0.74 -11.06
CA GLY A 146 19.41 -0.16 -11.38
C GLY A 146 19.16 -1.67 -11.24
N ARG A 147 18.13 -2.14 -10.51
CA ARG A 147 17.89 -3.60 -10.38
C ARG A 147 17.03 -4.07 -11.54
N LYS A 148 17.64 -4.70 -12.54
CA LYS A 148 16.91 -5.39 -13.60
C LYS A 148 16.41 -6.74 -13.06
N CYS A 149 15.11 -6.87 -12.88
CA CYS A 149 14.52 -8.15 -12.54
C CYS A 149 14.60 -9.12 -13.73
N THR A 150 14.83 -10.38 -13.43
CA THR A 150 14.73 -11.48 -14.40
C THR A 150 13.27 -11.70 -14.80
N GLN A 151 13.05 -12.34 -15.96
CA GLN A 151 11.71 -12.71 -16.40
C GLN A 151 11.00 -13.64 -15.41
N ALA A 152 11.75 -14.52 -14.72
CA ALA A 152 11.20 -15.38 -13.68
C ALA A 152 10.69 -14.58 -12.49
N GLU A 153 11.44 -13.57 -12.01
CA GLU A 153 10.99 -12.69 -10.92
C GLU A 153 9.76 -11.87 -11.32
N ILE A 154 9.76 -11.31 -12.53
CA ILE A 154 8.61 -10.58 -13.08
C ILE A 154 7.38 -11.49 -13.11
N LYS A 155 7.52 -12.71 -13.62
CA LYS A 155 6.43 -13.68 -13.67
C LYS A 155 5.87 -13.98 -12.29
N VAL A 156 6.71 -14.21 -11.28
CA VAL A 156 6.28 -14.47 -9.90
C VAL A 156 5.46 -13.30 -9.32
N ILE A 157 5.83 -12.06 -9.66
CA ILE A 157 5.08 -10.87 -9.22
C ILE A 157 3.72 -10.82 -9.93
N LEU A 158 3.70 -10.99 -11.24
CA LEU A 158 2.48 -10.95 -12.04
C LEU A 158 1.49 -12.06 -11.68
N ASP A 159 1.99 -13.28 -11.44
CA ASP A 159 1.20 -14.44 -11.00
C ASP A 159 0.46 -14.16 -9.66
N LYS A 160 0.91 -13.18 -8.87
CA LYS A 160 0.26 -12.75 -7.62
C LYS A 160 -0.65 -11.54 -7.80
N ILE A 161 -0.26 -10.56 -8.62
CA ILE A 161 -1.04 -9.33 -8.83
C ILE A 161 -2.23 -9.58 -9.75
N GLN A 162 -2.03 -10.26 -10.88
CA GLN A 162 -3.08 -10.43 -11.89
C GLN A 162 -4.32 -11.13 -11.34
N PRO A 163 -4.24 -12.24 -10.57
CA PRO A 163 -5.44 -12.85 -10.01
C PRO A 163 -6.19 -11.95 -9.03
N TYR A 164 -5.47 -11.10 -8.29
CA TYR A 164 -6.09 -10.14 -7.38
C TYR A 164 -6.89 -9.07 -8.16
N VAL A 165 -6.30 -8.53 -9.22
CA VAL A 165 -6.97 -7.56 -10.10
C VAL A 165 -8.18 -8.17 -10.81
N LEU A 166 -8.04 -9.39 -11.36
CA LEU A 166 -9.10 -10.09 -12.09
C LEU A 166 -10.30 -10.45 -11.20
N LYS A 167 -10.08 -10.67 -9.91
CA LYS A 167 -11.15 -10.87 -8.91
C LYS A 167 -11.76 -9.56 -8.43
N GLY A 168 -11.05 -8.45 -8.63
CA GLY A 168 -11.43 -7.13 -8.14
C GLY A 168 -12.33 -6.33 -9.09
N PRO A 169 -12.73 -5.13 -8.67
CA PRO A 169 -13.62 -4.26 -9.43
C PRO A 169 -12.97 -3.66 -10.69
N LEU A 170 -11.65 -3.72 -10.82
CA LEU A 170 -10.91 -3.20 -11.97
C LEU A 170 -10.47 -4.30 -12.95
N LYS A 171 -11.10 -5.47 -12.93
CA LYS A 171 -10.77 -6.62 -13.79
C LYS A 171 -10.73 -6.32 -15.31
N GLN A 172 -11.43 -5.28 -15.77
CA GLN A 172 -11.44 -4.85 -17.18
C GLN A 172 -10.41 -3.76 -17.50
N VAL A 173 -9.74 -3.20 -16.50
CA VAL A 173 -8.77 -2.11 -16.66
C VAL A 173 -7.40 -2.71 -16.95
N LYS A 174 -6.77 -2.30 -18.05
CA LYS A 174 -5.39 -2.69 -18.38
C LYS A 174 -4.38 -1.86 -17.58
N PRO A 175 -3.22 -2.41 -17.20
CA PRO A 175 -2.10 -1.61 -16.67
C PRO A 175 -1.79 -0.42 -17.57
N GLY A 176 -1.44 0.74 -16.98
CA GLY A 176 -1.15 1.98 -17.72
C GLY A 176 -2.38 2.79 -18.12
N THR A 177 -3.60 2.26 -17.93
CA THR A 177 -4.82 3.03 -18.22
C THR A 177 -4.97 4.21 -17.23
N PRO A 178 -5.04 5.46 -17.71
CA PRO A 178 -5.20 6.63 -16.85
C PRO A 178 -6.44 6.51 -15.94
N GLN A 179 -6.34 7.01 -14.71
CA GLN A 179 -7.51 7.11 -13.85
C GLN A 179 -8.44 8.20 -14.36
N PRO A 180 -9.75 7.94 -14.51
CA PRO A 180 -10.72 8.99 -14.83
C PRO A 180 -10.61 10.12 -13.81
N LYS A 181 -10.56 11.37 -14.29
CA LYS A 181 -10.59 12.54 -13.40
C LYS A 181 -11.90 12.51 -12.60
N PRO A 182 -11.91 12.90 -11.31
CA PRO A 182 -13.14 13.10 -10.57
C PRO A 182 -14.06 14.04 -11.37
N ALA A 183 -15.32 13.65 -11.56
CA ALA A 183 -16.29 14.50 -12.21
C ALA A 183 -16.46 15.78 -11.39
N THR A 184 -16.26 16.94 -12.02
CA THR A 184 -16.60 18.23 -11.40
C THR A 184 -18.09 18.19 -11.06
N PRO A 185 -18.51 18.45 -9.81
CA PRO A 185 -19.93 18.58 -9.50
C PRO A 185 -20.51 19.66 -10.41
N ALA A 186 -21.58 19.32 -11.14
CA ALA A 186 -22.33 20.30 -11.89
C ALA A 186 -22.74 21.43 -10.94
N ALA A 187 -22.38 22.66 -11.27
CA ALA A 187 -22.79 23.82 -10.50
C ALA A 187 -24.32 23.84 -10.44
N VAL A 188 -24.88 23.62 -9.25
CA VAL A 188 -26.30 23.87 -9.00
C VAL A 188 -26.49 25.38 -9.20
N LYS A 189 -27.13 25.78 -10.29
CA LYS A 189 -27.56 27.15 -10.50
C LYS A 189 -28.50 27.51 -9.34
N LYS A 190 -28.14 28.54 -8.57
CA LYS A 190 -29.07 29.24 -7.68
C LYS A 190 -29.94 30.17 -8.50
#